data_AF-A0A7Y0C1W8-F1
#
_entry.id   AF-A0A7Y0C1W8-F1
#
_cell.length_a   1.000
_cell.length_b   1.000
_cell.length_c   1.000
_cell.angle_alpha   90.00
_cell.angle_beta   90.00
_cell.angle_gamma   90.00
#
_symmetry.space_group_name_H-M   'P 1'
#
loop_
_entity.id
_entity.type
_entity.pdbx_description
1 polymer ?
#
loop_
_entity_poly.entity_id
_entity_poly.type
_entity_poly.pdbx_seq_one_letter_code
_entity_poly.pdbx_strand_id
1 'polypeptide(L)'
;MEYILKGMFGEKSLTKVVGLFANKNEADAAVTSVLKAQGMIQGQARVLGPQDAKISHRDLFGRTLEPEQHGIFKTVFFAHGITGLAGALAGLLLFAWFYQGNQPMVISSPLLAFIAILGFGITFGLLLGGLVAMRPDHVWLITKVRSALTENRWAVIVHPTDAKQTVAAKEILRQSGAEVLRSL
;
A
#
# COMPACT_ATOMS: atom_id res chain seq x y z
N MET A 1 0.27 1.59 -16.99
CA MET A 1 -0.37 1.62 -15.65
C MET A 1 0.58 2.09 -14.55
N GLU A 2 1.87 1.70 -14.55
CA GLU A 2 2.85 2.11 -13.52
C GLU A 2 3.04 3.63 -13.36
N TYR A 3 2.91 4.40 -14.45
CA TYR A 3 3.14 5.86 -14.42
C TYR A 3 2.06 6.64 -13.65
N ILE A 4 0.81 6.18 -13.67
CA ILE A 4 -0.30 6.84 -12.96
C ILE A 4 -0.17 6.58 -11.46
N LEU A 5 0.18 5.35 -11.07
CA LEU A 5 0.43 4.98 -9.68
C LEU A 5 1.61 5.77 -9.10
N LYS A 6 2.71 5.91 -9.85
CA LYS A 6 3.91 6.66 -9.40
C LYS A 6 3.65 8.14 -9.09
N GLY A 7 2.63 8.76 -9.70
CA GLY A 7 2.23 10.13 -9.41
C GLY A 7 1.28 10.28 -8.20
N MET A 8 0.52 9.23 -7.87
CA MET A 8 -0.45 9.21 -6.78
C MET A 8 0.18 8.96 -5.41
N PHE A 9 1.36 8.32 -5.38
CA PHE A 9 2.05 7.96 -4.16
C PHE A 9 3.28 8.82 -3.94
N GLY A 10 3.43 9.35 -2.72
CA GLY A 10 4.59 10.17 -2.33
C GLY A 10 5.87 9.38 -2.08
N GLU A 11 5.83 8.05 -2.14
CA GLU A 11 6.93 7.15 -1.78
C GLU A 11 7.78 6.78 -3.00
N LYS A 12 9.11 6.77 -2.82
CA LYS A 12 10.04 6.37 -3.88
C LYS A 12 10.00 4.86 -4.17
N SER A 13 9.50 4.07 -3.24
CA SER A 13 9.16 2.66 -3.46
C SER A 13 8.02 2.20 -2.57
N LEU A 14 6.99 1.71 -3.23
CA LEU A 14 5.77 1.16 -2.63
C LEU A 14 5.94 -0.31 -2.22
N THR A 15 6.92 -0.98 -2.82
CA THR A 15 7.07 -2.43 -2.74
C THR A 15 7.98 -2.80 -1.58
N LYS A 16 7.44 -3.51 -0.60
CA LYS A 16 8.22 -4.18 0.44
C LYS A 16 8.45 -5.62 0.03
N VAL A 17 9.69 -6.08 0.14
CA VAL A 17 10.05 -7.47 -0.11
C VAL A 17 10.37 -8.12 1.22
N VAL A 18 9.73 -9.26 1.50
CA VAL A 18 9.94 -10.00 2.73
C VAL A 18 10.42 -11.40 2.41
N GLY A 19 11.52 -11.83 3.01
CA GLY A 19 11.97 -13.22 3.01
C GLY A 19 11.71 -13.85 4.37
N LEU A 20 11.03 -14.99 4.40
CA LEU A 20 10.79 -15.74 5.63
C LEU A 20 11.74 -16.94 5.73
N PHE A 21 12.37 -17.10 6.89
CA PHE A 21 13.43 -18.08 7.18
C PHE A 21 13.07 -18.94 8.39
N ALA A 22 13.67 -20.14 8.48
CA ALA A 22 13.42 -21.05 9.59
C ALA A 22 14.20 -20.65 10.85
N ASN A 23 15.41 -20.09 10.69
CA ASN A 23 16.27 -19.73 11.81
C ASN A 23 16.96 -18.38 11.62
N LYS A 24 17.52 -17.88 12.73
CA LYS A 24 18.16 -16.57 12.80
C LYS A 24 19.38 -16.46 11.88
N ASN A 25 20.21 -17.50 11.83
CA ASN A 25 21.49 -17.45 11.11
C ASN A 25 21.28 -17.25 9.60
N GLU A 26 20.28 -17.91 9.03
CA GLU A 26 19.88 -17.72 7.63
C GLU A 26 19.36 -16.31 7.37
N ALA A 27 18.52 -15.77 8.27
CA ALA A 27 17.99 -14.42 8.15
C ALA A 27 19.09 -13.34 8.25
N ASP A 28 20.04 -13.50 9.19
CA ASP A 28 21.17 -12.59 9.38
C ASP A 28 22.13 -12.63 8.17
N ALA A 29 22.39 -13.82 7.62
CA ALA A 29 23.18 -13.99 6.41
C ALA A 29 22.49 -13.35 5.19
N ALA A 30 21.17 -13.53 5.05
CA ALA A 30 20.40 -12.94 3.97
C ALA A 30 20.37 -11.41 4.04
N VAL A 31 20.17 -10.81 5.23
CA VAL A 31 20.26 -9.35 5.39
C VAL A 31 21.64 -8.84 5.00
N THR A 32 22.70 -9.54 5.41
CA THR A 32 24.07 -9.15 5.05
C THR A 32 24.27 -9.17 3.53
N SER A 33 23.74 -10.18 2.84
CA SER A 33 23.79 -10.28 1.37
C SER A 33 22.99 -9.18 0.68
N VAL A 34 21.81 -8.83 1.21
CA VAL A 34 21.00 -7.72 0.70
C VAL A 34 21.72 -6.38 0.88
N LEU A 35 22.31 -6.12 2.04
CA LEU A 35 23.03 -4.87 2.31
C LEU A 35 24.34 -4.73 1.52
N LYS A 36 24.90 -5.83 1.03
CA LYS A 36 26.05 -5.82 0.10
C LYS A 36 25.65 -5.56 -1.35
N ALA A 37 24.35 -5.63 -1.68
CA ALA A 37 23.89 -5.35 -3.03
C ALA A 37 24.13 -3.88 -3.39
N GLN A 38 24.55 -3.63 -4.63
CA GLN A 38 24.90 -2.29 -5.09
C GLN A 38 23.70 -1.34 -4.95
N GLY A 39 23.94 -0.20 -4.28
CA GLY A 39 22.94 0.84 -4.07
C GLY A 39 22.03 0.65 -2.85
N MET A 40 22.15 -0.47 -2.11
CA MET A 40 21.47 -0.63 -0.83
C MET A 40 22.23 0.09 0.29
N ILE A 41 21.53 0.82 1.15
CA ILE A 41 22.10 1.52 2.32
C ILE A 41 21.71 0.85 3.63
N GLN A 42 22.52 1.07 4.66
CA GLN A 42 22.20 0.70 6.05
C GLN A 42 20.83 1.26 6.44
N GLY A 43 19.95 0.40 6.95
CA GLY A 43 18.56 0.74 7.29
C GLY A 43 17.51 0.31 6.26
N GLN A 44 17.89 -0.05 5.02
CA GLN A 44 16.95 -0.59 4.04
C GLN A 44 16.59 -2.05 4.26
N ALA A 45 17.31 -2.80 5.09
CA ALA A 45 16.99 -4.17 5.43
C ALA A 45 17.00 -4.38 6.94
N ARG A 46 16.06 -5.16 7.46
CA ARG A 46 15.95 -5.47 8.89
C ARG A 46 15.48 -6.91 9.11
N VAL A 47 16.03 -7.54 10.14
CA VAL A 47 15.59 -8.85 10.64
C VAL A 47 14.56 -8.67 11.75
N LEU A 48 13.51 -9.48 11.72
CA LEU A 48 12.56 -9.70 12.80
C LEU A 48 12.56 -11.16 13.22
N GLY A 49 12.42 -11.39 14.51
CA GLY A 49 12.33 -12.72 15.11
C GLY A 49 11.06 -12.94 15.90
N PRO A 50 10.90 -14.12 16.52
CA PRO A 50 9.69 -14.50 17.25
C PRO A 50 9.34 -13.54 18.39
N GLN A 51 10.34 -12.90 19.01
CA GLN A 51 10.16 -11.87 20.03
C GLN A 51 9.40 -10.64 19.51
N ASP A 52 9.49 -10.35 18.22
CA ASP A 52 8.85 -9.20 17.57
C ASP A 52 7.37 -9.47 17.26
N ALA A 53 6.89 -10.72 17.42
CA ALA A 53 5.49 -11.10 17.19
C ALA A 53 4.49 -10.36 18.10
N LYS A 54 4.94 -9.87 19.26
CA LYS A 54 4.12 -9.15 20.25
C LYS A 54 4.02 -7.64 19.97
N ILE A 55 4.78 -7.11 19.03
CA ILE A 55 4.76 -5.68 18.69
C ILE A 55 3.38 -5.33 18.10
N SER A 56 2.84 -4.16 18.45
CA SER A 56 1.54 -3.72 17.93
C SER A 56 1.58 -3.55 16.40
N HIS A 57 0.45 -3.70 15.72
CA HIS A 57 0.39 -3.50 14.26
C HIS A 57 0.92 -2.12 13.86
N ARG A 58 0.62 -1.09 14.66
CA ARG A 58 1.09 0.29 14.44
C ARG A 58 2.61 0.42 14.59
N ASP A 59 3.23 -0.29 15.54
CA ASP A 59 4.67 -0.17 15.82
C ASP A 59 5.52 -0.99 14.84
N LEU A 60 5.04 -2.17 14.43
CA LEU A 60 5.60 -2.92 13.30
C LEU A 60 5.51 -2.06 12.03
N PHE A 61 4.39 -1.36 11.82
CA PHE A 61 4.22 -0.51 10.64
C PHE A 61 5.09 0.74 10.69
N GLY A 62 4.93 1.61 11.68
CA GLY A 62 5.47 2.97 11.67
C GLY A 62 6.94 3.13 12.06
N ARG A 63 7.59 2.11 12.63
CA ARG A 63 9.03 2.16 12.97
C ARG A 63 9.87 1.11 12.25
N THR A 64 9.24 0.03 11.80
CA THR A 64 9.95 -1.16 11.31
C THR A 64 9.68 -1.41 9.82
N LEU A 65 8.48 -1.09 9.33
CA LEU A 65 8.06 -1.30 7.95
C LEU A 65 7.91 0.00 7.13
N GLU A 66 7.79 1.17 7.75
CA GLU A 66 7.61 2.47 7.09
C GLU A 66 8.31 3.60 7.85
N PRO A 67 9.62 3.81 7.64
CA PRO A 67 10.34 4.93 8.25
C PRO A 67 9.99 6.30 7.63
N GLU A 68 9.38 6.36 6.43
CA GLU A 68 9.01 7.63 5.78
C GLU A 68 7.57 8.07 6.08
N GLN A 69 7.38 8.84 7.15
CA GLN A 69 6.07 9.42 7.50
C GLN A 69 5.55 10.48 6.51
N HIS A 70 6.41 11.05 5.66
CA HIS A 70 6.05 12.19 4.80
C HIS A 70 5.27 11.80 3.53
N GLY A 71 5.37 10.55 3.06
CA GLY A 71 4.68 10.07 1.85
C GLY A 71 3.20 9.74 2.06
N ILE A 72 2.81 9.46 3.31
CA ILE A 72 1.45 9.02 3.67
C ILE A 72 0.44 10.15 3.49
N PHE A 73 0.74 11.36 3.98
CA PHE A 73 -0.16 12.51 3.81
C PHE A 73 -0.38 12.87 2.34
N LYS A 74 0.70 12.84 1.54
CA LYS A 74 0.62 13.07 0.11
C LYS A 74 -0.26 12.01 -0.56
N THR A 75 -0.04 10.74 -0.25
CA THR A 75 -0.83 9.61 -0.76
C THR A 75 -2.31 9.76 -0.42
N VAL A 76 -2.64 10.04 0.84
CA VAL A 76 -4.03 10.23 1.30
C VAL A 76 -4.68 11.38 0.54
N PHE A 77 -3.99 12.51 0.42
CA PHE A 77 -4.52 13.70 -0.24
C PHE A 77 -4.76 13.48 -1.74
N PHE A 78 -3.78 12.93 -2.47
CA PHE A 78 -3.92 12.65 -3.89
C PHE A 78 -4.96 11.55 -4.16
N ALA A 79 -4.99 10.50 -3.35
CA ALA A 79 -5.99 9.44 -3.46
C ALA A 79 -7.41 10.01 -3.32
N HIS A 80 -7.68 10.79 -2.26
CA HIS A 80 -8.99 11.42 -2.07
C HIS A 80 -9.31 12.46 -3.15
N GLY A 81 -8.35 13.29 -3.55
CA GLY A 81 -8.55 14.31 -4.57
C GLY A 81 -8.95 13.70 -5.92
N ILE A 82 -8.22 12.68 -6.38
CA ILE A 82 -8.47 12.02 -7.66
C ILE A 82 -9.78 11.24 -7.63
N THR A 83 -10.00 10.43 -6.59
CA THR A 83 -11.20 9.59 -6.49
C THR A 83 -12.46 10.40 -6.21
N GLY A 84 -12.36 11.49 -5.43
CA GLY A 84 -13.44 12.46 -5.24
C GLY A 84 -13.82 13.15 -6.54
N LEU A 85 -12.84 13.58 -7.35
CA LEU A 85 -13.09 14.15 -8.68
C LEU A 85 -13.73 13.13 -9.63
N ALA A 86 -13.24 11.89 -9.64
CA ALA A 86 -13.82 10.81 -10.43
C ALA A 86 -15.27 10.51 -10.01
N GLY A 87 -15.55 10.50 -8.70
CA GLY A 87 -16.89 10.36 -8.15
C GLY A 87 -17.82 11.51 -8.53
N ALA A 88 -17.31 12.75 -8.53
CA ALA A 88 -18.04 13.92 -9.02
C ALA A 88 -18.42 13.78 -10.51
N LEU A 89 -17.45 13.42 -11.35
CA LEU A 89 -17.66 13.21 -12.79
C LEU A 89 -18.69 12.09 -13.04
N ALA A 90 -18.59 10.97 -12.32
CA ALA A 90 -19.58 9.89 -12.41
C ALA A 90 -20.97 10.36 -11.98
N GLY A 91 -21.08 11.15 -10.90
CA GLY A 91 -22.32 11.76 -10.45
C GLY A 91 -22.93 12.71 -11.50
N LEU A 92 -22.11 13.55 -12.14
CA LEU A 92 -22.56 14.44 -13.22
C LEU A 92 -23.11 13.66 -14.41
N LEU A 93 -22.41 12.61 -14.84
CA LEU A 93 -22.86 11.73 -15.93
C LEU A 93 -24.17 11.02 -15.58
N LEU A 94 -24.29 10.53 -14.34
CA LEU A 94 -25.50 9.87 -13.86
C LEU A 94 -26.70 10.83 -13.80
N PHE A 95 -26.50 12.06 -13.30
CA PHE A 95 -27.53 13.09 -13.32
C PHE A 95 -27.97 13.41 -14.75
N ALA A 96 -27.02 13.66 -15.66
CA ALA A 96 -27.32 13.96 -17.05
C ALA A 96 -28.11 12.83 -17.72
N TRP A 97 -27.76 11.57 -17.44
CA TRP A 97 -28.49 10.42 -17.95
C TRP A 97 -29.94 10.38 -17.45
N PHE A 98 -30.18 10.55 -16.14
CA PHE A 98 -31.55 10.58 -15.61
C PHE A 98 -32.36 11.78 -16.10
N TYR A 99 -31.72 12.94 -16.23
CA TYR A 99 -32.36 14.14 -16.72
C TYR A 99 -32.81 13.98 -18.19
N GLN A 100 -31.95 13.47 -19.06
CA GLN A 100 -32.29 13.16 -20.46
C GLN A 100 -33.35 12.05 -20.59
N GLY A 101 -33.35 11.09 -19.66
CA GLY A 101 -34.35 10.04 -19.57
C GLY A 101 -35.71 10.50 -19.05
N ASN A 102 -35.91 11.79 -18.76
CA ASN A 102 -37.13 12.35 -18.18
C ASN A 102 -37.59 11.63 -16.90
N GLN A 103 -36.64 11.20 -16.06
CA GLN A 103 -36.98 10.48 -14.84
C GLN A 103 -37.81 11.39 -13.91
N PRO A 104 -39.06 11.01 -13.54
CA PRO A 104 -39.96 11.88 -12.78
C PRO A 104 -39.35 12.49 -11.53
N MET A 105 -38.56 11.71 -10.77
CA MET A 105 -37.92 12.17 -9.53
C MET A 105 -36.84 13.23 -9.76
N VAL A 106 -36.20 13.23 -10.93
CA VAL A 106 -35.15 14.19 -11.29
C VAL A 106 -35.77 15.45 -11.88
N ILE A 107 -36.74 15.33 -12.79
CA ILE A 107 -37.35 16.49 -13.45
C ILE A 107 -38.27 17.28 -12.52
N SER A 108 -38.88 16.64 -11.51
CA SER A 108 -39.75 17.33 -10.54
C SER A 108 -38.98 18.25 -9.61
N SER A 109 -37.69 17.99 -9.37
CA SER A 109 -36.82 18.80 -8.51
C SER A 109 -35.36 18.72 -8.98
N PRO A 110 -35.02 19.31 -10.15
CA PRO A 110 -33.72 19.10 -10.80
C PRO A 110 -32.54 19.57 -9.95
N LEU A 111 -32.69 20.69 -9.26
CA LEU A 111 -31.63 21.22 -8.39
C LEU A 111 -31.36 20.29 -7.21
N LEU A 112 -32.41 19.79 -6.54
CA LEU A 112 -32.26 18.90 -5.39
C LEU A 112 -31.66 17.54 -5.82
N ALA A 113 -32.15 16.99 -6.94
CA ALA A 113 -31.61 15.76 -7.52
C ALA A 113 -30.14 15.93 -7.93
N PHE A 114 -29.77 17.07 -8.54
CA PHE A 114 -28.39 17.39 -8.89
C PHE A 114 -27.49 17.41 -7.66
N ILE A 115 -27.88 18.16 -6.62
CA ILE A 115 -27.10 18.26 -5.37
C ILE A 115 -26.95 16.89 -4.73
N ALA A 116 -28.04 16.09 -4.66
CA ALA A 116 -28.00 14.77 -4.05
C ALA A 116 -27.08 13.81 -4.83
N ILE A 117 -27.28 13.68 -6.14
CA ILE A 117 -26.50 12.76 -6.98
C ILE A 117 -25.03 13.15 -7.01
N LEU A 118 -24.73 14.44 -7.19
CA LEU A 118 -23.36 14.93 -7.20
C LEU A 118 -22.70 14.78 -5.83
N GLY A 119 -23.42 15.12 -4.75
CA GLY A 119 -22.96 14.98 -3.38
C GLY A 119 -22.61 13.55 -3.04
N PHE A 120 -23.51 12.59 -3.30
CA PHE A 120 -23.23 11.17 -3.09
C PHE A 120 -22.11 10.66 -3.99
N GLY A 121 -22.04 11.09 -5.26
CA GLY A 121 -20.94 10.75 -6.16
C GLY A 121 -19.58 11.16 -5.58
N ILE A 122 -19.46 12.39 -5.08
CA ILE A 122 -18.26 12.87 -4.39
C ILE A 122 -18.00 12.04 -3.13
N THR A 123 -19.00 11.83 -2.27
CA THR A 123 -18.84 11.07 -1.02
C THR A 123 -18.32 9.66 -1.29
N PHE A 124 -18.92 8.91 -2.22
CA PHE A 124 -18.46 7.57 -2.57
C PHE A 124 -17.07 7.59 -3.21
N GLY A 125 -16.79 8.59 -4.03
CA GLY A 125 -15.44 8.83 -4.57
C GLY A 125 -14.41 8.99 -3.44
N LEU A 126 -14.66 9.86 -2.48
CA LEU A 126 -13.78 10.08 -1.32
C LEU A 126 -13.62 8.82 -0.47
N LEU A 127 -14.69 8.05 -0.24
CA LEU A 127 -14.63 6.78 0.50
C LEU A 127 -13.73 5.76 -0.22
N LEU A 128 -13.80 5.68 -1.55
CA LEU A 128 -12.89 4.87 -2.35
C LEU A 128 -11.44 5.34 -2.22
N GLY A 129 -11.21 6.66 -2.22
CA GLY A 129 -9.89 7.25 -1.94
C GLY A 129 -9.32 6.83 -0.59
N GLY A 130 -10.16 6.82 0.45
CA GLY A 130 -9.82 6.28 1.77
C GLY A 130 -9.44 4.81 1.72
N LEU A 131 -10.22 3.98 1.01
CA LEU A 131 -9.94 2.55 0.86
C LEU A 131 -8.60 2.29 0.15
N VAL A 132 -8.31 3.03 -0.91
CA VAL A 132 -7.02 2.94 -1.63
C VAL A 132 -5.86 3.40 -0.73
N ALA A 133 -6.04 4.49 0.01
CA ALA A 133 -5.02 5.00 0.91
C ALA A 133 -4.75 4.09 2.12
N MET A 134 -5.74 3.31 2.56
CA MET A 134 -5.57 2.28 3.61
C MET A 134 -4.69 1.11 3.18
N ARG A 135 -4.39 0.98 1.87
CA ARG A 135 -3.45 -0.02 1.33
C ARG A 135 -3.67 -1.44 1.89
N PRO A 136 -4.83 -2.07 1.59
CA PRO A 136 -5.24 -3.35 2.19
C PRO A 136 -4.25 -4.50 1.92
N ASP A 137 -3.46 -4.41 0.85
CA ASP A 137 -2.39 -5.35 0.52
C ASP A 137 -1.27 -5.38 1.58
N HIS A 138 -0.98 -4.24 2.23
CA HIS A 138 0.00 -4.20 3.31
C HIS A 138 -0.52 -4.88 4.59
N VAL A 139 -1.82 -4.82 4.87
CA VAL A 139 -2.44 -5.53 6.01
C VAL A 139 -2.26 -7.05 5.87
N TRP A 140 -2.36 -7.56 4.64
CA TRP A 140 -2.12 -8.97 4.36
C TRP A 140 -0.67 -9.37 4.63
N LEU A 141 0.30 -8.58 4.15
CA LEU A 141 1.73 -8.84 4.37
C LEU A 141 2.08 -8.87 5.86
N ILE A 142 1.56 -7.93 6.65
CA ILE A 142 1.80 -7.87 8.11
C ILE A 142 1.23 -9.10 8.80
N THR A 143 0.01 -9.50 8.44
CA THR A 143 -0.63 -10.68 9.03
C THR A 143 0.18 -11.94 8.74
N LYS A 144 0.71 -12.08 7.52
CA LYS A 144 1.60 -13.20 7.16
C LYS A 144 2.91 -13.19 7.92
N VAL A 145 3.57 -12.04 8.02
CA VAL A 145 4.80 -11.89 8.81
C VAL A 145 4.54 -12.23 10.27
N ARG A 146 3.48 -11.67 10.88
CA ARG A 146 3.13 -11.94 12.28
C ARG A 146 2.89 -13.43 12.51
N SER A 147 2.13 -14.10 11.64
CA SER A 147 1.90 -15.55 11.72
C SER A 147 3.22 -16.32 11.71
N ALA A 148 4.12 -16.00 10.77
CA ALA A 148 5.42 -16.64 10.69
C ALA A 148 6.26 -16.43 11.96
N LEU A 149 6.29 -15.20 12.49
CA LEU A 149 7.01 -14.91 13.74
C LEU A 149 6.38 -15.67 14.93
N THR A 150 5.06 -15.81 15.00
CA THR A 150 4.39 -16.63 16.04
C THR A 150 4.68 -18.12 15.89
N GLU A 151 5.01 -18.58 14.68
CA GLU A 151 5.43 -19.95 14.38
C GLU A 151 6.95 -20.16 14.58
N ASN A 152 7.62 -19.29 15.33
CA ASN A 152 9.06 -19.30 15.59
C ASN A 152 9.97 -19.12 14.35
N ARG A 153 9.43 -18.59 13.24
CA ARG A 153 10.21 -18.24 12.06
C ARG A 153 10.81 -16.84 12.19
N TRP A 154 11.74 -16.55 11.28
CA TRP A 154 12.42 -15.26 11.17
C TRP A 154 12.02 -14.57 9.86
N ALA A 155 11.96 -13.25 9.85
CA ALA A 155 11.59 -12.47 8.67
C ALA A 155 12.66 -11.41 8.37
N VAL A 156 13.09 -11.35 7.12
CA VAL A 156 13.92 -10.27 6.58
C VAL A 156 13.02 -9.35 5.77
N ILE A 157 12.89 -8.11 6.21
CA ILE A 157 12.16 -7.09 5.47
C ILE A 157 13.17 -6.20 4.75
N VAL A 158 12.94 -5.98 3.46
CA VAL A 158 13.71 -5.07 2.62
C VAL A 158 12.80 -3.96 2.09
N HIS A 159 13.30 -2.73 2.20
CA HIS A 159 12.71 -1.49 1.72
C HIS A 159 13.53 -0.99 0.52
N PRO A 160 13.38 -1.62 -0.66
CA PRO A 160 14.00 -1.09 -1.88
C PRO A 160 13.49 0.32 -2.14
N THR A 161 14.26 1.20 -2.80
CA THR A 161 13.84 2.57 -3.18
C THR A 161 13.52 2.72 -4.66
N ASP A 162 13.72 1.67 -5.46
CA ASP A 162 13.40 1.62 -6.88
C ASP A 162 13.17 0.18 -7.37
N ALA A 163 12.69 0.05 -8.61
CA ALA A 163 12.39 -1.25 -9.22
C ALA A 163 13.62 -2.16 -9.37
N LYS A 164 14.82 -1.59 -9.59
CA LYS A 164 16.06 -2.39 -9.71
C LYS A 164 16.40 -3.01 -8.35
N GLN A 165 16.31 -2.22 -7.28
CA GLN A 165 16.49 -2.69 -5.92
C GLN A 165 15.45 -3.74 -5.53
N THR A 166 14.18 -3.58 -5.94
CA THR A 166 13.12 -4.57 -5.70
C THR A 166 13.45 -5.92 -6.34
N VAL A 167 13.89 -5.91 -7.60
CA VAL A 167 14.29 -7.13 -8.32
C VAL A 167 15.52 -7.77 -7.66
N ALA A 168 16.54 -6.98 -7.34
CA ALA A 168 17.75 -7.46 -6.69
C ALA A 168 17.46 -8.08 -5.32
N ALA A 169 16.68 -7.40 -4.47
CA ALA A 169 16.31 -7.89 -3.14
C ALA A 169 15.52 -9.21 -3.24
N LYS A 170 14.58 -9.30 -4.17
CA LYS A 170 13.81 -10.53 -4.39
C LYS A 170 14.71 -11.69 -4.79
N GLU A 171 15.64 -11.46 -5.70
CA GLU A 171 16.53 -12.51 -6.20
C GLU A 171 17.48 -13.00 -5.09
N ILE A 172 18.09 -12.07 -4.35
CA ILE A 172 18.98 -12.40 -3.23
C ILE A 172 18.23 -13.21 -2.16
N LEU A 173 17.01 -12.81 -1.80
CA LEU A 173 16.23 -13.54 -0.79
C LEU A 173 15.83 -14.94 -1.28
N ARG A 174 15.45 -15.11 -2.56
CA ARG A 174 15.15 -16.43 -3.13
C ARG A 174 16.38 -17.33 -3.15
N GLN A 175 17.53 -16.80 -3.58
CA GLN A 175 18.80 -17.54 -3.58
C GLN A 175 19.26 -17.92 -2.16
N SER A 176 18.85 -17.15 -1.15
CA SER A 176 19.10 -17.47 0.26
C SER A 176 18.13 -18.53 0.83
N GLY A 177 17.26 -19.12 0.02
CA GLY A 177 16.30 -20.15 0.46
C GLY A 177 15.02 -19.60 1.10
N ALA A 178 14.77 -18.29 1.02
CA ALA A 178 13.61 -17.68 1.65
C ALA A 178 12.30 -17.98 0.92
N GLU A 179 11.22 -18.13 1.69
CA GLU A 179 9.87 -17.93 1.16
C GLU A 179 9.63 -16.41 0.99
N VAL A 180 9.53 -15.95 -0.27
CA VAL A 180 9.48 -14.51 -0.57
C VAL A 180 8.05 -14.02 -0.76
N LEU A 181 7.65 -13.06 0.07
CA LEU A 181 6.40 -12.31 0.00
C LEU A 181 6.66 -10.87 -0.48
N ARG A 182 5.66 -10.24 -1.10
CA ARG A 182 5.74 -8.83 -1.52
C ARG A 182 4.42 -8.08 -1.30
N SER A 183 4.50 -6.78 -1.02
CA SER A 183 3.38 -5.85 -1.25
C SER A 183 3.29 -5.46 -2.72
N LEU A 184 2.18 -4.86 -3.15
CA LEU A 184 2.00 -4.41 -4.54
C LEU A 184 2.76 -3.12 -4.83
#